data_AF-A0A3D4TJC3-F1
#
_entry.id   AF-A0A3D4TJC3-F1
#
_cell.length_a   1.000
_cell.length_b   1.000
_cell.length_c   1.000
_cell.angle_alpha   90.00
_cell.angle_beta   90.00
_cell.angle_gamma   90.00
#
_symmetry.space_group_name_H-M   'P 1'
#
loop_
_entity.id
_entity.type
_entity.pdbx_description
1 polymer ?
#
loop_
_entity_poly.entity_id
_entity_poly.type
_entity_poly.pdbx_seq_one_letter_code
_entity_poly.pdbx_strand_id
1 'polypeptide(L)'
;SPGTGGTAATLGRYVSYRRHDTRILCADPEVSVFFDGYQAAVAGEQDWRGLTCSGGSRVEGIGRPRVEPSFIPTSVDAMVKVPDALSLAAMRHVSRQLGR
;
A
#
# COMPACT_ATOMS: atom_id res chain seq x y z
N SER A 1 -2.09 1.52 4.46
CA SER A 1 -2.24 0.44 3.46
C SER A 1 -3.19 0.89 2.36
N PRO A 2 -2.99 0.48 1.10
CA PRO A 2 -3.79 0.98 -0.01
C PRO A 2 -5.07 0.15 -0.21
N GLY A 3 -6.21 0.82 -0.07
CA GLY A 3 -7.49 0.33 -0.58
C GLY A 3 -7.75 0.80 -2.00
N THR A 4 -7.62 2.11 -2.22
CA THR A 4 -7.61 2.76 -3.54
C THR A 4 -6.31 3.54 -3.79
N GLY A 5 -5.42 3.57 -2.80
CA GLY A 5 -4.23 4.44 -2.81
C GLY A 5 -4.50 5.90 -2.44
N GLY A 6 -5.76 6.33 -2.33
CA GLY A 6 -6.12 7.73 -2.06
C GLY A 6 -5.54 8.29 -0.76
N THR A 7 -5.62 7.54 0.36
CA THR A 7 -5.06 7.98 1.64
C THR A 7 -3.55 8.22 1.58
N ALA A 8 -2.81 7.32 0.91
CA ALA A 8 -1.37 7.47 0.73
C ALA A 8 -1.05 8.70 -0.14
N ALA A 9 -1.80 8.90 -1.23
CA ALA A 9 -1.65 10.05 -2.10
C ALA A 9 -1.94 11.38 -1.39
N THR A 10 -2.98 11.43 -0.54
CA THR A 10 -3.31 12.63 0.24
C THR A 10 -2.21 12.95 1.25
N LEU A 11 -1.75 11.95 2.02
CA LEU A 11 -0.69 12.14 3.01
C LEU A 11 0.65 12.53 2.36
N GLY A 12 1.04 11.84 1.29
CA GLY A 12 2.24 12.14 0.50
C GLY A 12 2.26 13.55 -0.03
N ARG A 13 1.16 13.98 -0.67
CA ARG A 13 1.00 15.36 -1.11
C ARG A 13 1.10 16.36 0.03
N TYR A 14 0.46 16.07 1.18
CA TYR A 14 0.48 16.97 2.31
C TYR A 14 1.90 17.17 2.84
N VAL A 15 2.63 16.07 3.06
CA VAL A 15 4.02 16.10 3.53
C VAL A 15 4.92 16.85 2.56
N SER A 16 4.81 16.55 1.26
CA SER A 16 5.57 17.25 0.21
C SER A 16 5.23 18.75 0.15
N TYR A 17 3.95 19.10 0.17
CA TYR A 17 3.49 20.49 0.09
C TYR A 17 3.90 21.32 1.30
N ARG A 18 3.82 20.75 2.51
CA ARG A 18 4.21 21.40 3.75
C ARG A 18 5.71 21.35 4.03
N ARG A 19 6.47 20.63 3.19
CA ARG A 19 7.92 20.41 3.32
C ARG A 19 8.33 19.87 4.68
N HIS A 20 7.54 18.94 5.21
CA HIS A 20 7.94 18.22 6.42
C HIS A 20 9.07 17.25 6.09
N ASP A 21 10.04 17.10 7.00
CA ASP A 21 11.07 16.05 6.95
C ASP A 21 10.47 14.71 7.42
N THR A 22 9.42 14.26 6.73
CA THR A 22 8.66 13.05 7.03
C THR A 22 8.64 12.19 5.77
N ARG A 23 8.77 10.87 5.94
CA ARG A 23 8.66 9.90 4.85
C ARG A 23 7.36 9.10 4.96
N ILE A 24 6.78 8.76 3.81
CA ILE A 24 5.55 7.97 3.67
C ILE A 24 5.91 6.57 3.20
N LEU A 25 5.63 5.58 4.06
CA LEU A 25 5.70 4.15 3.75
C LEU A 25 4.27 3.61 3.56
N CYS A 26 4.04 2.87 2.48
CA CYS A 26 2.78 2.17 2.25
C CYS A 26 2.96 0.65 2.41
N ALA A 27 2.23 0.05 3.35
CA ALA A 27 2.15 -1.41 3.49
C ALA A 27 1.04 -1.99 2.60
N ASP A 28 1.38 -2.93 1.72
CA ASP A 28 0.49 -3.60 0.79
C ASP A 28 0.31 -5.08 1.20
N PRO A 29 -0.90 -5.65 1.22
CA PRO A 29 -1.08 -7.05 1.58
C PRO A 29 -0.52 -8.01 0.52
N GLU A 30 -0.37 -9.28 0.90
CA GLU A 30 0.19 -10.34 0.05
C GLU A 30 -0.52 -10.47 -1.29
N VAL A 31 -1.86 -10.44 -1.28
CA VAL A 31 -2.68 -10.55 -2.49
C VAL A 31 -3.13 -9.16 -2.94
N SER A 32 -2.22 -8.45 -3.60
CA SER A 32 -2.48 -7.18 -4.29
C SER A 32 -1.44 -6.89 -5.37
N VAL A 33 -1.82 -6.03 -6.32
CA VAL A 33 -0.94 -5.51 -7.38
C VAL A 33 -0.33 -4.14 -7.10
N PHE A 34 -0.65 -3.49 -5.97
CA PHE A 34 -0.16 -2.12 -5.70
C PHE A 34 1.35 -2.08 -5.50
N PHE A 35 1.91 -3.05 -4.76
CA PHE A 35 3.36 -3.18 -4.58
C PHE A 35 4.07 -3.46 -5.91
N ASP A 36 3.51 -4.39 -6.70
CA ASP A 36 4.10 -4.78 -7.99
C ASP A 36 4.04 -3.60 -8.98
N GLY A 37 2.91 -2.88 -9.02
CA GLY A 37 2.75 -1.65 -9.79
C GLY A 37 3.66 -0.51 -9.33
N TYR A 38 3.92 -0.38 -8.04
CA TYR A 38 4.91 0.57 -7.51
C TYR A 38 6.33 0.24 -7.99
N GLN A 39 6.75 -1.03 -7.88
CA GLN A 39 8.08 -1.46 -8.33
C GLN A 39 8.28 -1.19 -9.82
N ALA A 40 7.32 -1.62 -10.65
CA ALA A 40 7.36 -1.40 -12.10
C ALA A 40 7.35 0.10 -12.46
N ALA A 41 6.56 0.92 -11.75
CA ALA A 41 6.55 2.36 -11.95
C ALA A 41 7.90 3.02 -11.60
N VAL A 42 8.54 2.61 -10.50
CA VAL A 42 9.87 3.11 -10.09
C VAL A 42 10.95 2.66 -11.07
N ALA A 43 10.82 1.46 -11.64
CA ALA A 43 11.69 0.95 -12.69
C ALA A 43 11.49 1.63 -14.06
N GLY A 44 10.47 2.48 -14.22
CA GLY A 44 10.20 3.22 -15.46
C GLY A 44 9.42 2.42 -16.51
N GLU A 45 8.82 1.30 -16.14
CA GLU A 45 7.96 0.52 -17.04
C GLU A 45 6.72 1.32 -17.44
N GLN A 46 6.18 1.12 -18.64
CA GLN A 46 5.03 1.91 -19.14
C GLN A 46 3.68 1.31 -18.75
N ASP A 47 3.59 -0.02 -18.59
CA ASP A 47 2.34 -0.75 -18.42
C ASP A 47 2.08 -1.20 -16.96
N TRP A 48 2.73 -0.57 -15.99
CA TRP A 48 2.53 -0.91 -14.57
C TRP A 48 1.07 -0.75 -14.09
N ARG A 49 0.28 0.09 -14.77
CA ARG A 49 -1.17 0.24 -14.50
C ARG A 49 -2.01 -0.91 -15.03
N GLY A 50 -1.51 -1.63 -16.02
CA GLY A 50 -2.17 -2.80 -16.62
C GLY A 50 -2.03 -4.07 -15.77
N LEU A 51 -1.19 -4.05 -14.72
CA LEU A 51 -0.97 -5.20 -13.87
C LEU A 51 -2.26 -5.66 -13.19
N THR A 52 -2.46 -6.97 -13.23
CA THR A 52 -3.59 -7.64 -12.58
C THR A 52 -3.11 -8.89 -11.84
N CYS A 53 -3.79 -9.25 -10.74
CA CYS A 53 -3.58 -10.53 -10.08
C CYS A 53 -4.92 -11.28 -9.91
N SER A 54 -4.85 -12.61 -9.88
CA SER A 54 -6.01 -13.44 -9.55
C SER A 54 -6.23 -13.49 -8.05
N GLY A 55 -7.47 -13.25 -7.60
CA GLY A 55 -7.86 -13.28 -6.19
C GLY A 55 -8.05 -11.89 -5.58
N GLY A 56 -8.34 -11.85 -4.28
CA GLY A 56 -8.45 -10.62 -3.50
C GLY A 56 -7.81 -10.80 -2.13
N SER A 57 -7.35 -9.70 -1.54
CA SER A 57 -6.79 -9.69 -0.19
C SER A 57 -7.77 -10.27 0.83
N ARG A 58 -7.24 -11.00 1.81
CA ARG A 58 -8.01 -11.54 2.94
C ARG A 58 -8.26 -10.49 4.02
N VAL A 59 -7.66 -9.30 3.89
CA VAL A 59 -7.86 -8.14 4.76
C VAL A 59 -8.86 -7.20 4.08
N GLU A 60 -9.97 -6.92 4.76
CA GLU A 60 -11.04 -6.06 4.25
C GLU A 60 -10.55 -4.64 3.94
N GLY A 61 -11.04 -4.07 2.84
CA GLY A 61 -10.79 -2.68 2.45
C GLY A 61 -9.44 -2.40 1.80
N ILE A 62 -8.52 -3.36 1.75
CA ILE A 62 -7.20 -3.24 1.12
C ILE A 62 -6.91 -4.40 0.17
N GLY A 63 -5.89 -4.24 -0.67
CA GLY A 63 -5.40 -5.30 -1.55
C GLY A 63 -6.27 -5.58 -2.75
N ARG A 64 -6.24 -4.65 -3.71
CA ARG A 64 -7.00 -4.76 -4.96
C ARG A 64 -6.29 -5.64 -5.98
N PRO A 65 -7.04 -6.31 -6.87
CA PRO A 65 -6.50 -7.10 -7.98
C PRO A 65 -6.06 -6.26 -9.18
N ARG A 66 -6.28 -4.94 -9.15
CA ARG A 66 -5.92 -3.97 -10.19
C ARG A 66 -5.35 -2.72 -9.55
N VAL A 67 -4.45 -2.05 -10.27
CA VAL A 67 -3.89 -0.77 -9.84
C VAL A 67 -4.94 0.32 -10.08
N GLU A 68 -5.39 0.97 -9.02
CA GLU A 68 -6.42 2.02 -9.13
C GLU A 68 -5.84 3.31 -9.73
N PRO A 69 -6.60 4.06 -10.56
CA PRO A 69 -6.13 5.32 -11.14
C PRO A 69 -5.71 6.38 -10.12
N SER A 70 -6.26 6.31 -8.90
CA SER A 70 -5.90 7.20 -7.78
C SER A 70 -4.55 6.88 -7.16
N PHE A 71 -3.88 5.80 -7.56
CA PHE A 71 -2.55 5.48 -7.09
C PHE A 71 -1.50 6.39 -7.76
N ILE A 72 -0.73 7.08 -6.93
CA ILE A 72 0.35 7.97 -7.35
C ILE A 72 1.66 7.42 -6.76
N PRO A 73 2.46 6.63 -7.51
CA PRO A 73 3.69 6.03 -6.99
C PRO A 73 4.67 7.06 -6.41
N THR A 74 4.73 8.25 -7.03
CA THR A 74 5.61 9.35 -6.60
C THR A 74 5.16 10.04 -5.30
N SER A 75 3.99 9.69 -4.76
CA SER A 75 3.48 10.22 -3.49
C SER A 75 3.94 9.42 -2.27
N VAL A 76 4.61 8.28 -2.47
CA VAL A 76 5.14 7.44 -1.38
C VAL A 76 6.64 7.27 -1.55
N ASP A 77 7.37 7.29 -0.45
CA ASP A 77 8.82 7.12 -0.44
C ASP A 77 9.23 5.65 -0.56
N ALA A 78 8.39 4.76 -0.02
CA ALA A 78 8.62 3.32 -0.06
C ALA A 78 7.31 2.54 0.04
N MET A 79 7.33 1.31 -0.47
CA MET A 79 6.29 0.32 -0.23
C MET A 79 6.87 -0.98 0.31
N VAL A 80 6.08 -1.71 1.09
CA VAL A 80 6.42 -3.04 1.60
C VAL A 80 5.24 -3.99 1.42
N LYS A 81 5.51 -5.20 0.92
CA LYS A 81 4.52 -6.28 0.84
C LYS A 81 4.48 -7.04 2.16
N VAL A 82 3.29 -7.23 2.72
CA VAL A 82 3.08 -7.79 4.06
C VAL A 82 2.25 -9.08 3.95
N PRO A 83 2.80 -10.23 4.37
CA PRO A 83 2.04 -11.47 4.49
C PRO A 83 0.80 -11.32 5.39
N ASP A 84 -0.34 -11.85 4.97
CA ASP A 84 -1.59 -11.77 5.73
C ASP A 84 -1.46 -12.38 7.14
N ALA A 85 -0.67 -13.46 7.26
CA ALA A 85 -0.37 -14.10 8.53
C ALA A 85 0.30 -13.15 9.53
N LEU A 86 1.19 -12.27 9.07
CA LEU A 86 1.86 -11.28 9.91
C LEU A 86 0.90 -10.17 10.32
N SER A 87 0.03 -9.71 9.40
CA SER A 87 -1.02 -8.74 9.72
C SER A 87 -1.96 -9.23 10.82
N LEU A 88 -2.42 -10.48 10.71
CA LEU A 88 -3.27 -11.13 11.72
C LEU A 88 -2.53 -11.32 13.05
N ALA A 89 -1.27 -11.76 13.01
CA ALA A 89 -0.45 -11.94 14.20
C ALA A 89 -0.21 -10.61 14.94
N ALA A 90 0.06 -9.53 14.20
CA ALA A 90 0.23 -8.20 14.74
C ALA A 90 -1.05 -7.70 15.43
N MET A 91 -2.23 -7.87 14.80
CA MET A 91 -3.51 -7.51 15.42
C MET A 91 -3.72 -8.25 16.74
N ARG A 92 -3.50 -9.57 16.77
CA ARG A 92 -3.62 -10.38 18.00
C ARG A 92 -2.62 -9.98 19.07
N HIS A 93 -1.39 -9.63 18.68
CA HIS A 93 -0.37 -9.16 19.62
C HIS A 93 -0.77 -7.83 20.25
N VAL A 94 -1.17 -6.85 19.43
CA VAL A 94 -1.59 -5.52 19.90
C VAL A 94 -2.81 -5.62 20.80
N SER A 95 -3.81 -6.43 20.45
CA SER A 95 -5.00 -6.67 21.30
C SER A 95 -4.59 -7.12 22.70
N ARG A 96 -3.74 -8.15 22.78
CA ARG A 96 -3.22 -8.66 24.07
C ARG A 96 -2.45 -7.62 24.86
N GLN A 97 -1.60 -6.82 24.22
CA GLN A 97 -0.82 -5.77 24.90
C GLN A 97 -1.72 -4.64 25.43
N LEU A 98 -2.80 -4.33 24.71
CA LEU A 98 -3.75 -3.28 25.10
C LEU A 98 -4.87 -3.78 26.02
N GLY A 99 -4.82 -5.05 26.45
CA GLY A 99 -5.80 -5.65 27.36
C GLY A 99 -7.19 -5.82 26.74
N ARG A 100 -7.27 -6.02 25.41
CA ARG A 100 -8.51 -6.25 24.65
C ARG A 100 -8.51 -7.62 24.00
#